data_AF-A0A958I1S1-F1
#
_entry.id   AF-A0A958I1S1-F1
#
_cell.length_a   1.000
_cell.length_b   1.000
_cell.length_c   1.000
_cell.angle_alpha   90.00
_cell.angle_beta   90.00
_cell.angle_gamma   90.00
#
_symmetry.space_group_name_H-M   'P 1'
#
loop_
_entity.id
_entity.type
_entity.pdbx_description
1 polymer ?
#
loop_
_entity_poly.entity_id
_entity_poly.type
_entity_poly.pdbx_seq_one_letter_code
_entity_poly.pdbx_strand_id
1 'polypeptide(L)'
;APEFSDIIHRSPVMRRVIERAQKVAPRSVPILIEGESGTGKEMLARAIHRASPRRDNPFIAVNCGAISKELAESEFFGHKKGAFTGADSDRIGYFKAADGGTLFLDEIGELSLELQVKLLRVLQEQQVVRVGTAKAEPVDVRIIAATNRTLADEVVAKRFRDDLFYRIAVALIKLPPLRIRKGDFTLLVDHLLNRFNAESAADPAWEKKGL
;
A
#
# COMPACT_ATOMS: atom_id res chain seq x y z
N ALA A 1 9.09 16.70 -9.48
CA ALA A 1 8.48 15.89 -8.41
C ALA A 1 9.61 15.23 -7.61
N PRO A 2 10.21 15.96 -6.65
CA PRO A 2 11.25 15.41 -5.77
C PRO A 2 10.76 14.20 -4.96
N GLU A 3 9.46 14.04 -4.80
CA GLU A 3 8.83 12.97 -4.01
C GLU A 3 9.12 11.56 -4.55
N PHE A 4 9.49 11.47 -5.83
CA PHE A 4 9.84 10.23 -6.52
C PHE A 4 11.36 10.01 -6.64
N SER A 5 12.21 10.93 -6.13
CA SER A 5 13.68 10.81 -6.26
C SER A 5 14.24 9.57 -5.57
N ASP A 6 13.56 9.10 -4.52
CA ASP A 6 13.94 7.88 -3.78
C ASP A 6 13.78 6.61 -4.62
N ILE A 7 13.00 6.66 -5.71
CA ILE A 7 12.79 5.52 -6.60
C ILE A 7 13.86 5.56 -7.68
N ILE A 8 14.95 4.86 -7.41
CA ILE A 8 16.12 4.83 -8.30
C ILE A 8 15.81 4.01 -9.56
N HIS A 9 15.99 4.64 -10.72
CA HIS A 9 15.82 3.99 -12.02
C HIS A 9 16.57 4.73 -13.15
N ARG A 10 16.87 4.01 -14.23
CA ARG A 10 17.34 4.53 -15.53
C ARG A 10 16.53 3.94 -16.69
N SER A 11 15.85 2.82 -16.48
CA SER A 11 15.10 2.10 -17.50
C SER A 11 13.90 2.92 -18.03
N PRO A 12 13.64 2.91 -19.35
CA PRO A 12 12.48 3.60 -19.93
C PRO A 12 11.13 3.06 -19.42
N VAL A 13 11.09 1.78 -19.02
CA VAL A 13 9.87 1.15 -18.49
C VAL A 13 9.49 1.76 -17.14
N MET A 14 10.46 1.97 -16.25
CA MET A 14 10.21 2.63 -14.96
C MET A 14 9.93 4.11 -15.13
N ARG A 15 10.60 4.81 -16.05
CA ARG A 15 10.30 6.22 -16.32
C ARG A 15 8.81 6.43 -16.62
N ARG A 16 8.22 5.57 -17.47
CA ARG A 16 6.78 5.60 -17.77
C ARG A 16 5.89 5.31 -16.57
N VAL A 17 6.32 4.43 -15.65
CA VAL A 17 5.61 4.17 -14.39
C VAL A 17 5.58 5.44 -13.53
N ILE A 18 6.74 6.10 -13.37
CA ILE A 18 6.86 7.33 -12.58
C ILE A 18 6.04 8.46 -13.20
N GLU A 19 6.09 8.66 -14.51
CA GLU A 19 5.28 9.67 -15.22
C GLU A 19 3.77 9.44 -15.01
N ARG A 20 3.31 8.19 -15.03
CA ARG A 20 1.91 7.85 -14.74
C ARG A 20 1.56 8.15 -13.29
N ALA A 21 2.40 7.73 -12.35
CA ALA A 21 2.20 7.98 -10.93
C ALA A 21 2.12 9.48 -10.62
N GLN A 22 3.00 10.30 -11.22
CA GLN A 22 2.98 11.76 -11.10
C GLN A 22 1.68 12.39 -11.60
N LYS A 23 1.10 11.87 -12.70
CA LYS A 23 -0.17 12.38 -13.23
C LYS A 23 -1.37 12.04 -12.36
N VAL A 24 -1.34 10.91 -11.67
CA VAL A 24 -2.45 10.42 -10.84
C VAL A 24 -2.35 10.92 -9.39
N ALA A 25 -1.14 11.21 -8.90
CA ALA A 25 -0.92 11.66 -7.52
C ALA A 25 -1.81 12.86 -7.10
N PRO A 26 -2.05 13.89 -7.95
CA PRO A 26 -2.92 15.02 -7.58
C PRO A 26 -4.42 14.69 -7.50
N ARG A 27 -4.90 13.57 -8.05
CA ARG A 27 -6.33 13.35 -8.32
C ARG A 27 -7.13 12.70 -7.20
N SER A 28 -6.50 12.35 -6.06
CA SER A 28 -7.12 11.65 -4.91
C SER A 28 -7.96 10.39 -5.22
N VAL A 29 -7.96 9.91 -6.46
CA VAL A 29 -8.64 8.67 -6.87
C VAL A 29 -7.94 7.44 -6.28
N PRO A 30 -8.67 6.32 -6.10
CA PRO A 30 -8.08 5.02 -5.81
C PRO A 30 -7.05 4.60 -6.85
N ILE A 31 -5.97 3.97 -6.39
CA ILE A 31 -4.89 3.48 -7.25
C ILE A 31 -4.66 2.01 -6.93
N LEU A 32 -4.55 1.18 -7.95
CA LEU A 32 -4.11 -0.21 -7.84
C LEU A 32 -2.70 -0.35 -8.41
N ILE A 33 -1.77 -0.86 -7.62
CA ILE A 33 -0.39 -1.15 -7.98
C ILE A 33 -0.21 -2.66 -8.10
N GLU A 34 -0.07 -3.17 -9.31
CA GLU A 34 0.24 -4.59 -9.53
C GLU A 34 1.74 -4.77 -9.77
N GLY A 35 2.38 -5.72 -9.11
CA GLY A 35 3.79 -6.01 -9.34
C GLY A 35 4.33 -7.09 -8.41
N GLU A 36 5.35 -7.81 -8.87
CA GLU A 36 5.98 -8.88 -8.10
C GLU A 36 6.47 -8.40 -6.72
N SER A 37 6.61 -9.35 -5.79
CA SER A 37 7.20 -9.07 -4.48
C SER A 37 8.59 -8.44 -4.63
N GLY A 38 8.92 -7.49 -3.75
CA GLY A 38 10.22 -6.82 -3.75
C GLY A 38 10.44 -5.80 -4.88
N THR A 39 9.45 -5.51 -5.73
CA THR A 39 9.62 -4.54 -6.83
C THR A 39 9.54 -3.06 -6.39
N GLY A 40 9.15 -2.79 -5.14
CA GLY A 40 9.08 -1.44 -4.56
C GLY A 40 7.67 -0.81 -4.56
N LYS A 41 6.61 -1.61 -4.47
CA LYS A 41 5.21 -1.14 -4.47
C LYS A 41 4.94 -0.09 -3.39
N GLU A 42 5.40 -0.33 -2.16
CA GLU A 42 5.24 0.63 -1.05
C GLU A 42 6.01 1.94 -1.29
N MET A 43 7.23 1.88 -1.82
CA MET A 43 7.99 3.10 -2.17
C MET A 43 7.23 3.95 -3.18
N LEU A 44 6.63 3.32 -4.20
CA LEU A 44 5.77 4.02 -5.15
C LEU A 44 4.53 4.62 -4.48
N ALA A 45 3.85 3.87 -3.62
CA ALA A 45 2.68 4.35 -2.89
C ALA A 45 3.00 5.57 -2.00
N ARG A 46 4.13 5.54 -1.29
CA ARG A 46 4.62 6.67 -0.49
C ARG A 46 4.95 7.89 -1.34
N ALA A 47 5.63 7.69 -2.48
CA ALA A 47 5.92 8.78 -3.41
C ALA A 47 4.63 9.42 -3.97
N ILE A 48 3.64 8.60 -4.34
CA ILE A 48 2.32 9.08 -4.77
C ILE A 48 1.62 9.89 -3.68
N HIS A 49 1.64 9.42 -2.44
CA HIS A 49 1.04 10.13 -1.32
C HIS A 49 1.72 11.50 -1.10
N ARG A 50 3.05 11.53 -1.06
CA ARG A 50 3.84 12.76 -0.90
C ARG A 50 3.62 13.76 -2.05
N ALA A 51 3.34 13.26 -3.25
CA ALA A 51 3.03 14.07 -4.43
C ALA A 51 1.53 14.45 -4.55
N SER A 52 0.74 14.23 -3.50
CA SER A 52 -0.70 14.51 -3.49
C SER A 52 -1.09 15.70 -2.61
N PRO A 53 -2.32 16.21 -2.71
CA PRO A 53 -2.84 17.23 -1.79
C PRO A 53 -2.89 16.77 -0.32
N ARG A 54 -2.76 15.46 -0.07
CA ARG A 54 -2.79 14.84 1.28
C ARG A 54 -1.40 14.57 1.85
N ARG A 55 -0.34 15.11 1.27
CA ARG A 55 1.06 14.81 1.65
C ARG A 55 1.41 15.09 3.11
N ASP A 56 0.70 16.02 3.73
CA ASP A 56 0.90 16.47 5.11
C ASP A 56 -0.03 15.71 6.10
N ASN A 57 -0.86 14.79 5.58
CA ASN A 57 -1.80 13.97 6.35
C ASN A 57 -1.26 12.54 6.55
N PRO A 58 -1.88 11.71 7.41
CA PRO A 58 -1.39 10.37 7.69
C PRO A 58 -1.26 9.48 6.44
N PHE A 59 -0.20 8.68 6.41
CA PHE A 59 -0.04 7.54 5.51
C PHE A 59 0.02 6.27 6.35
N ILE A 60 -1.09 5.51 6.37
CA ILE A 60 -1.18 4.25 7.11
C ILE A 60 -0.92 3.11 6.13
N ALA A 61 0.12 2.33 6.36
CA ALA A 61 0.48 1.17 5.55
C ALA A 61 0.07 -0.12 6.27
N VAL A 62 -0.64 -0.99 5.56
CA VAL A 62 -1.15 -2.25 6.10
C VAL A 62 -0.81 -3.38 5.14
N ASN A 63 -0.17 -4.43 5.63
CA ASN A 63 0.01 -5.67 4.89
C ASN A 63 -1.16 -6.61 5.19
N CYS A 64 -2.05 -6.80 4.21
CA CYS A 64 -3.26 -7.61 4.37
C CYS A 64 -2.95 -9.09 4.65
N GLY A 65 -1.83 -9.61 4.14
CA GLY A 65 -1.42 -11.00 4.34
C GLY A 65 -0.79 -11.28 5.70
N ALA A 66 -0.38 -10.24 6.44
CA ALA A 66 0.26 -10.39 7.75
C ALA A 66 -0.75 -10.39 8.92
N ILE A 67 -2.03 -10.06 8.67
CA ILE A 67 -3.04 -9.96 9.73
C ILE A 67 -3.77 -11.29 9.86
N SER A 68 -3.92 -11.78 11.09
CA SER A 68 -4.72 -12.98 11.35
C SER A 68 -6.18 -12.75 10.94
N LYS A 69 -6.84 -13.78 10.41
CA LYS A 69 -8.21 -13.66 9.91
C LYS A 69 -9.18 -13.23 11.00
N GLU A 70 -8.95 -13.68 12.23
CA GLU A 70 -9.78 -13.38 13.40
C GLU A 70 -9.66 -11.91 13.83
N LEU A 71 -8.50 -11.30 13.65
CA LEU A 71 -8.25 -9.91 14.06
C LEU A 71 -8.49 -8.90 12.93
N ALA A 72 -8.48 -9.35 11.68
CA ALA A 72 -8.50 -8.46 10.52
C ALA A 72 -9.68 -7.48 10.53
N GLU A 73 -10.89 -7.90 10.90
CA GLU A 73 -12.01 -6.96 10.99
C GLU A 73 -11.77 -5.87 12.04
N SER A 74 -11.35 -6.27 13.24
CA SER A 74 -11.03 -5.36 14.33
C SER A 74 -9.88 -4.41 13.99
N GLU A 75 -8.86 -4.88 13.27
CA GLU A 75 -7.73 -4.04 12.84
C GLU A 75 -8.14 -3.01 11.79
N PHE A 76 -8.93 -3.40 10.80
CA PHE A 76 -9.37 -2.50 9.73
C PHE A 76 -10.38 -1.45 10.24
N PHE A 77 -11.39 -1.88 10.98
CA PHE A 77 -12.55 -1.06 11.31
C PHE A 77 -12.57 -0.59 12.77
N GLY A 78 -11.74 -1.16 13.64
CA GLY A 78 -11.73 -0.89 15.08
C GLY A 78 -12.82 -1.66 15.82
N HIS A 79 -12.76 -1.63 17.14
CA HIS A 79 -13.77 -2.25 18.00
C HIS A 79 -14.02 -1.42 19.25
N LYS A 80 -15.20 -1.62 19.85
CA LYS A 80 -15.48 -1.17 21.21
C LYS A 80 -15.10 -2.22 22.23
N LYS A 81 -14.73 -1.78 23.43
CA LYS A 81 -14.55 -2.66 24.59
C LYS A 81 -15.78 -3.58 24.75
N GLY A 82 -15.53 -4.88 24.91
CA GLY A 82 -16.57 -5.90 25.07
C GLY A 82 -17.24 -6.36 23.76
N ALA A 83 -16.75 -5.95 22.58
CA ALA A 83 -17.31 -6.39 21.30
C ALA A 83 -17.15 -7.90 21.04
N PHE A 84 -16.11 -8.52 21.60
CA PHE A 84 -15.83 -9.96 21.54
C PHE A 84 -14.94 -10.36 22.73
N THR A 85 -14.77 -11.67 22.97
CA THR A 85 -13.87 -12.18 24.01
C THR A 85 -12.43 -11.73 23.76
N GLY A 86 -11.85 -10.96 24.69
CA GLY A 86 -10.50 -10.35 24.55
C GLY A 86 -10.50 -8.90 24.08
N ALA A 87 -11.67 -8.29 23.84
CA ALA A 87 -11.79 -6.85 23.57
C ALA A 87 -11.75 -6.03 24.87
N ASP A 88 -10.60 -6.01 25.55
CA ASP A 88 -10.45 -5.39 26.88
C ASP A 88 -10.47 -3.86 26.88
N SER A 89 -10.27 -3.25 25.70
CA SER A 89 -10.24 -1.80 25.49
C SER A 89 -10.84 -1.41 24.14
N ASP A 90 -11.09 -0.12 23.94
CA ASP A 90 -11.47 0.42 22.63
C ASP A 90 -10.25 0.44 21.70
N ARG A 91 -10.44 0.07 20.42
CA ARG A 91 -9.40 0.15 19.38
C ARG A 91 -9.86 1.00 18.21
N ILE A 92 -8.97 1.88 17.76
CA ILE A 92 -9.13 2.64 16.51
C ILE A 92 -8.62 1.76 15.36
N GLY A 93 -9.45 1.56 14.34
CA GLY A 93 -9.06 0.81 13.15
C GLY A 93 -8.26 1.64 12.13
N TYR A 94 -7.63 0.96 11.18
CA TYR A 94 -6.80 1.60 10.15
C TYR A 94 -7.52 2.66 9.34
N PHE A 95 -8.81 2.48 9.03
CA PHE A 95 -9.59 3.50 8.34
C PHE A 95 -9.63 4.81 9.11
N LYS A 96 -9.92 4.75 10.41
CA LYS A 96 -10.02 5.96 11.22
C LYS A 96 -8.64 6.55 11.54
N ALA A 97 -7.60 5.72 11.64
CA ALA A 97 -6.22 6.19 11.76
C ALA A 97 -5.71 6.91 10.49
N ALA A 98 -6.25 6.56 9.32
CA ALA A 98 -5.88 7.15 8.03
C ALA A 98 -6.76 8.35 7.63
N ASP A 99 -7.67 8.79 8.49
CA ASP A 99 -8.66 9.83 8.18
C ASP A 99 -8.00 11.15 7.73
N GLY A 100 -8.53 11.75 6.65
CA GLY A 100 -7.93 12.88 5.93
C GLY A 100 -6.70 12.53 5.08
N GLY A 101 -6.14 11.34 5.24
CA GLY A 101 -4.87 10.88 4.68
C GLY A 101 -5.02 9.81 3.60
N THR A 102 -4.10 8.84 3.62
CA THR A 102 -4.03 7.72 2.68
C THR A 102 -3.86 6.40 3.42
N LEU A 103 -4.67 5.41 3.05
CA LEU A 103 -4.54 4.03 3.49
C LEU A 103 -3.92 3.21 2.35
N PHE A 104 -2.73 2.69 2.59
CA PHE A 104 -2.03 1.78 1.70
C PHE A 104 -2.32 0.33 2.10
N LEU A 105 -2.91 -0.43 1.19
CA LEU A 105 -3.29 -1.83 1.38
C LEU A 105 -2.37 -2.72 0.54
N ASP A 106 -1.29 -3.21 1.15
CA ASP A 106 -0.39 -4.16 0.50
C ASP A 106 -0.96 -5.58 0.52
N GLU A 107 -0.65 -6.32 -0.54
CA GLU A 107 -1.19 -7.65 -0.82
C GLU A 107 -2.72 -7.76 -0.63
N ILE A 108 -3.47 -6.81 -1.19
CA ILE A 108 -4.95 -6.75 -1.08
C ILE A 108 -5.64 -8.03 -1.59
N GLY A 109 -4.98 -8.79 -2.47
CA GLY A 109 -5.46 -10.09 -2.96
C GLY A 109 -5.54 -11.18 -1.89
N GLU A 110 -4.96 -10.96 -0.71
CA GLU A 110 -5.04 -11.89 0.43
C GLU A 110 -6.27 -11.66 1.32
N LEU A 111 -7.04 -10.58 1.10
CA LEU A 111 -8.24 -10.32 1.88
C LEU A 111 -9.31 -11.39 1.65
N SER A 112 -9.94 -11.83 2.73
CA SER A 112 -11.12 -12.70 2.65
C SER A 112 -12.28 -12.00 1.92
N LEU A 113 -13.14 -12.77 1.25
CA LEU A 113 -14.33 -12.23 0.58
C LEU A 113 -15.23 -11.41 1.54
N GLU A 114 -15.29 -11.80 2.83
CA GLU A 114 -16.04 -11.06 3.84
C GLU A 114 -15.45 -9.66 4.10
N LEU A 115 -14.12 -9.56 4.25
CA LEU A 115 -13.47 -8.27 4.41
C LEU A 115 -13.59 -7.41 3.15
N GLN A 116 -13.58 -8.03 1.97
CA GLN A 116 -13.80 -7.33 0.71
C GLN A 116 -15.19 -6.66 0.66
N VAL A 117 -16.23 -7.30 1.20
CA VAL A 117 -17.57 -6.69 1.33
C VAL A 117 -17.54 -5.46 2.24
N LYS A 118 -16.94 -5.59 3.43
CA LYS A 118 -16.88 -4.48 4.40
C LYS A 118 -16.01 -3.34 3.88
N LEU A 119 -14.89 -3.65 3.23
CA LEU A 119 -14.05 -2.68 2.55
C LEU A 119 -14.84 -1.92 1.48
N LEU A 120 -15.53 -2.61 0.57
CA LEU A 120 -16.35 -1.97 -0.45
C LEU A 120 -17.38 -1.01 0.16
N ARG A 121 -18.04 -1.43 1.24
CA ARG A 121 -19.02 -0.59 1.95
C ARG A 121 -18.40 0.70 2.46
N VAL A 122 -17.23 0.65 3.10
CA VAL A 122 -16.52 1.86 3.54
C VAL A 122 -16.16 2.76 2.36
N LEU A 123 -15.71 2.20 1.24
CA LEU A 123 -15.39 2.98 0.04
C LEU A 123 -16.60 3.64 -0.61
N GLN A 124 -17.79 3.04 -0.48
CA GLN A 124 -19.05 3.55 -1.01
C GLN A 124 -19.67 4.62 -0.11
N GLU A 125 -19.79 4.32 1.19
CA GLU A 125 -20.49 5.14 2.17
C GLU A 125 -19.60 6.23 2.78
N GLN A 126 -18.28 6.14 2.64
CA GLN A 126 -17.31 7.02 3.32
C GLN A 126 -17.51 7.04 4.83
N GLN A 127 -17.89 5.89 5.38
CA GLN A 127 -18.19 5.69 6.78
C GLN A 127 -17.62 4.35 7.24
N VAL A 128 -17.16 4.31 8.49
CA VAL A 128 -16.72 3.09 9.16
C VAL A 128 -17.62 2.82 10.36
N VAL A 129 -17.95 1.55 10.58
CA VAL A 129 -18.67 1.08 11.77
C VAL A 129 -17.72 0.17 12.54
N ARG A 130 -17.47 0.47 13.81
CA ARG A 130 -16.61 -0.37 14.66
C ARG A 130 -17.33 -1.65 15.04
N VAL A 131 -16.58 -2.74 15.20
CA VAL A 131 -17.10 -4.01 15.70
C VAL A 131 -17.74 -3.81 17.07
N GLY A 132 -18.92 -4.40 17.27
CA GLY A 132 -19.73 -4.25 18.49
C GLY A 132 -20.50 -2.93 18.57
N THR A 133 -20.59 -2.17 17.49
CA THR A 133 -21.38 -0.92 17.44
C THR A 133 -22.28 -0.86 16.21
N ALA A 134 -23.32 -0.02 16.26
CA ALA A 134 -24.12 0.36 15.11
C ALA A 134 -23.87 1.81 14.65
N LYS A 135 -22.91 2.50 15.29
CA LYS A 135 -22.63 3.91 15.02
C LYS A 135 -21.70 4.02 13.82
N ALA A 136 -22.20 4.60 12.74
CA ALA A 136 -21.37 4.98 11.60
C ALA A 136 -20.57 6.25 11.93
N GLU A 137 -19.28 6.21 11.65
CA GLU A 137 -18.35 7.35 11.79
C GLU A 137 -17.85 7.75 10.41
N PRO A 138 -17.97 9.02 9.99
CA PRO A 138 -17.46 9.47 8.70
C PRO A 138 -15.93 9.35 8.65
N VAL A 139 -15.44 9.03 7.46
CA VAL A 139 -14.02 8.88 7.17
C VAL A 139 -13.73 9.37 5.75
N ASP A 140 -12.68 10.18 5.59
CA ASP A 140 -12.19 10.64 4.29
C ASP A 140 -10.80 10.05 4.03
N VAL A 141 -10.73 8.90 3.37
CA VAL A 141 -9.48 8.17 3.14
C VAL A 141 -9.25 7.94 1.65
N ARG A 142 -8.06 8.31 1.18
CA ARG A 142 -7.57 7.89 -0.14
C ARG A 142 -7.04 6.47 -0.07
N ILE A 143 -7.42 5.61 -1.02
CA ILE A 143 -6.89 4.24 -1.11
C ILE A 143 -5.77 4.15 -2.13
N ILE A 144 -4.67 3.49 -1.74
CA ILE A 144 -3.70 2.92 -2.66
C ILE A 144 -3.60 1.44 -2.32
N ALA A 145 -4.01 0.56 -3.24
CA ALA A 145 -3.92 -0.88 -3.07
C ALA A 145 -2.72 -1.43 -3.85
N ALA A 146 -2.11 -2.48 -3.35
CA ALA A 146 -1.01 -3.18 -4.00
C ALA A 146 -1.20 -4.70 -3.90
N THR A 147 -0.69 -5.43 -4.89
CA THR A 147 -0.72 -6.89 -4.91
C THR A 147 0.33 -7.46 -5.86
N ASN A 148 0.79 -8.67 -5.59
CA ASN A 148 1.59 -9.47 -6.52
C ASN A 148 0.77 -10.32 -7.50
N ARG A 149 -0.55 -10.43 -7.29
CA ARG A 149 -1.49 -11.17 -8.16
C ARG A 149 -2.09 -10.26 -9.23
N THR A 150 -2.52 -10.85 -10.34
CA THR A 150 -3.40 -10.17 -11.29
C THR A 150 -4.84 -10.20 -10.75
N LEU A 151 -5.39 -9.07 -10.32
CA LEU A 151 -6.73 -9.10 -9.70
C LEU A 151 -7.84 -9.47 -10.69
N ALA A 152 -7.67 -9.17 -11.98
CA ALA A 152 -8.61 -9.60 -13.01
C ALA A 152 -8.76 -11.13 -13.05
N ASP A 153 -7.64 -11.86 -12.90
CA ASP A 153 -7.65 -13.33 -12.87
C ASP A 153 -8.28 -13.84 -11.56
N GLU A 154 -8.04 -13.16 -10.43
CA GLU A 154 -8.65 -13.48 -9.14
C GLU A 154 -10.18 -13.23 -9.13
N VAL A 155 -10.66 -12.24 -9.89
CA VAL A 155 -12.10 -11.99 -10.11
C VAL A 155 -12.72 -13.14 -10.90
N VAL A 156 -12.10 -13.55 -12.02
CA VAL A 156 -12.57 -14.70 -12.81
C VAL A 156 -12.60 -15.97 -11.95
N ALA A 157 -11.62 -16.14 -11.07
CA ALA A 157 -11.54 -17.25 -10.14
C ALA A 157 -12.46 -17.12 -8.90
N LYS A 158 -13.28 -16.06 -8.80
CA LYS A 158 -14.18 -15.76 -7.66
C LYS A 158 -13.48 -15.65 -6.31
N ARG A 159 -12.17 -15.36 -6.30
CA ARG A 159 -11.38 -15.09 -5.08
C ARG A 159 -11.30 -13.60 -4.75
N PHE A 160 -11.65 -12.76 -5.71
CA PHE A 160 -11.80 -11.33 -5.53
C PHE A 160 -13.14 -10.85 -6.08
N ARG A 161 -13.80 -9.92 -5.40
CA ARG A 161 -15.09 -9.40 -5.84
C ARG A 161 -14.92 -8.40 -6.99
N ASP A 162 -15.76 -8.56 -8.00
CA ASP A 162 -15.73 -7.72 -9.20
C ASP A 162 -16.06 -6.24 -8.90
N ASP A 163 -17.05 -6.00 -8.04
CA ASP A 163 -17.46 -4.66 -7.61
C ASP A 163 -16.35 -3.90 -6.87
N LEU A 164 -15.62 -4.59 -5.98
CA LEU A 164 -14.45 -4.03 -5.30
C LEU A 164 -13.31 -3.76 -6.28
N PHE A 165 -13.05 -4.67 -7.23
CA PHE A 165 -12.00 -4.50 -8.23
C PHE A 165 -12.20 -3.19 -9.01
N TYR A 166 -13.39 -2.96 -9.57
CA TYR A 166 -13.66 -1.72 -10.29
C TYR A 166 -13.62 -0.47 -9.40
N ARG A 167 -13.94 -0.60 -8.10
CA ARG A 167 -13.87 0.53 -7.15
C ARG A 167 -12.44 0.96 -6.85
N ILE A 168 -11.48 0.03 -6.79
CA ILE A 168 -10.08 0.32 -6.45
C ILE A 168 -9.18 0.51 -7.67
N ALA A 169 -9.52 -0.11 -8.81
CA ALA A 169 -8.71 -0.09 -10.03
C ALA A 169 -8.97 1.12 -10.94
N VAL A 170 -9.33 2.28 -10.36
CA VAL A 170 -9.59 3.53 -11.12
C VAL A 170 -8.32 3.99 -11.85
N ALA A 171 -7.17 3.89 -11.20
CA ALA A 171 -5.87 4.05 -11.83
C ALA A 171 -5.01 2.80 -11.59
N LEU A 172 -4.77 2.02 -12.64
CA LEU A 172 -3.93 0.84 -12.59
C LEU A 172 -2.48 1.17 -12.99
N ILE A 173 -1.54 0.91 -12.09
CA ILE A 173 -0.11 1.05 -12.34
C ILE A 173 0.55 -0.32 -12.21
N LYS A 174 1.12 -0.82 -13.30
CA LYS A 174 1.90 -2.06 -13.31
C LYS A 174 3.37 -1.76 -13.06
N LEU A 175 3.91 -2.29 -11.96
CA LEU A 175 5.31 -2.21 -11.61
C LEU A 175 6.09 -3.34 -12.31
N PRO A 176 7.01 -3.02 -13.23
CA PRO A 176 7.74 -4.04 -13.96
C PRO A 176 8.73 -4.78 -13.04
N PRO A 177 8.88 -6.10 -13.20
CA PRO A 177 9.89 -6.86 -12.47
C PRO A 177 11.30 -6.48 -12.94
N LEU A 178 12.29 -6.70 -12.08
CA LEU A 178 13.67 -6.26 -12.31
C LEU A 178 14.26 -6.81 -13.63
N ARG A 179 13.88 -8.02 -14.03
CA ARG A 179 14.34 -8.68 -15.27
C ARG A 179 14.02 -7.92 -16.56
N ILE A 180 13.01 -7.04 -16.57
CA ILE A 180 12.68 -6.20 -17.74
C ILE A 180 13.08 -4.72 -17.58
N ARG A 181 13.70 -4.36 -16.45
CA ARG A 181 14.17 -3.01 -16.13
C ARG A 181 15.62 -2.81 -16.58
N LYS A 182 15.86 -2.84 -17.90
CA LYS A 182 17.21 -2.74 -18.50
C LYS A 182 17.99 -1.53 -17.94
N GLY A 183 19.18 -1.80 -17.40
CA GLY A 183 20.07 -0.80 -16.80
C GLY A 183 19.79 -0.46 -15.33
N ASP A 184 18.65 -0.85 -14.76
CA ASP A 184 18.36 -0.59 -13.34
C ASP A 184 19.14 -1.52 -12.42
N PHE A 185 19.46 -2.74 -12.86
CA PHE A 185 20.16 -3.73 -12.03
C PHE A 185 21.49 -3.19 -11.50
N THR A 186 22.41 -2.79 -12.37
CA THR A 186 23.72 -2.25 -11.98
C THR A 186 23.57 -1.01 -11.09
N LEU A 187 22.65 -0.11 -11.45
CA LEU A 187 22.39 1.11 -10.69
C LEU A 187 21.92 0.81 -9.25
N LEU A 188 21.02 -0.17 -9.09
CA LEU A 188 20.52 -0.58 -7.78
C LEU A 188 21.61 -1.28 -6.96
N VAL A 189 22.44 -2.12 -7.59
CA VAL A 189 23.60 -2.76 -6.94
C VAL A 189 24.56 -1.70 -6.41
N ASP A 190 24.96 -0.73 -7.25
CA ASP A 190 25.87 0.34 -6.84
C ASP A 190 25.29 1.15 -5.67
N HIS A 191 23.98 1.46 -5.73
CA HIS A 191 23.31 2.18 -4.67
C HIS A 191 23.27 1.41 -3.35
N LEU A 192 22.90 0.12 -3.40
CA LEU A 192 22.83 -0.74 -2.22
C LEU A 192 24.21 -0.97 -1.61
N LEU A 193 25.24 -1.21 -2.42
CA LEU A 193 26.62 -1.36 -1.94
C LEU A 193 27.11 -0.09 -1.24
N ASN A 194 26.88 1.09 -1.84
CA ASN A 194 27.25 2.36 -1.22
C ASN A 194 26.51 2.59 0.10
N ARG A 195 25.21 2.25 0.16
CA ARG A 195 24.43 2.34 1.37
C ARG A 195 24.95 1.41 2.47
N PHE A 196 25.16 0.14 2.17
CA PHE A 196 25.69 -0.83 3.13
C PHE A 196 27.09 -0.46 3.62
N ASN A 197 27.97 -0.03 2.72
CA ASN A 197 29.30 0.44 3.11
C ASN A 197 29.24 1.65 4.06
N ALA A 198 28.26 2.55 3.88
CA ALA A 198 28.07 3.70 4.76
C ALA A 198 27.49 3.29 6.13
N GLU A 199 26.54 2.35 6.16
CA GLU A 199 25.97 1.81 7.40
C GLU A 199 27.03 1.02 8.21
N SER A 200 27.87 0.23 7.52
CA SER A 200 28.96 -0.55 8.13
C SER A 200 30.17 0.29 8.53
N ALA A 201 30.30 1.54 8.04
CA ALA A 201 31.41 2.42 8.42
C ALA A 201 31.45 2.78 9.91
N ALA A 202 30.35 2.56 10.64
CA ALA A 202 30.28 2.71 12.08
C ALA A 202 30.76 1.46 12.86
N ASP A 203 30.98 0.32 12.18
CA ASP A 203 31.46 -0.91 12.80
C ASP A 203 33.00 -0.91 12.87
N PRO A 204 33.61 -1.03 14.07
CA PRO A 204 35.06 -1.11 14.23
C PRO A 204 35.72 -2.27 13.47
N ALA A 205 34.98 -3.32 13.14
CA ALA A 205 35.46 -4.47 12.36
C ALA A 205 35.39 -4.23 10.83
N TRP A 206 34.85 -3.09 10.38
CA TRP A 206 34.72 -2.79 8.96
C TRP A 206 36.01 -2.24 8.36
N GLU A 207 36.70 -3.07 7.58
CA GLU A 207 37.81 -2.63 6.74
C GLU A 207 37.33 -2.35 5.32
N LYS A 208 37.51 -1.12 4.86
CA LYS A 208 37.27 -0.75 3.46
C LYS A 208 38.30 -1.45 2.56
N LYS A 209 37.92 -2.58 1.98
CA LYS A 209 38.75 -3.27 0.97
C LYS A 209 38.83 -2.40 -0.28
N GLY A 210 40.03 -1.93 -0.61
CA GLY A 210 40.31 -1.33 -1.91
C GLY A 210 40.28 -2.42 -2.98
N LEU A 211 39.52 -2.18 -4.06
CA LEU A 211 39.67 -2.91 -5.32
C LEU A 211 40.84 -2.31 -6.11
#